data_AF-A0A7C6ZIH6-F1
#
_entry.id   AF-A0A7C6ZIH6-F1
#
_cell.length_a   1.000
_cell.length_b   1.000
_cell.length_c   1.000
_cell.angle_alpha   90.00
_cell.angle_beta   90.00
_cell.angle_gamma   90.00
#
_symmetry.space_group_name_H-M   'P 1'
#
loop_
_entity.id
_entity.type
_entity.pdbx_description
1 polymer ?
#
loop_
_entity_poly.entity_id
_entity_poly.type
_entity_poly.pdbx_seq_one_letter_code
_entity_poly.pdbx_strand_id
1 'polypeptide(L)'
;MKVSMMNPLDAGSFVVSWSGGKDSAMALYLAIRAGMRISWLFTMVTPKGITAAHGLPVSVIQQQARAIGLPLVTGTADWGTYEAEFKRVLSDLKKRGATGCIFGDIDLEEHRQWCVRTCSEVGIEAIHPLWGMKQEEILRQFADAGFEAVIVALNSDKLDRSLVGKRLDREIVREMIRAGITPCGELGEYHTLVVGGPIMEEKVRFDLGVM
;
A
#
# COMPACT_ATOMS: atom_id res chain seq x y z
N MET A 1 -38.81 -3.27 -5.01
CA MET A 1 -37.63 -4.17 -4.97
C MET A 1 -37.01 -4.05 -3.59
N LYS A 2 -36.96 -5.14 -2.81
CA LYS A 2 -36.27 -5.15 -1.51
C LYS A 2 -34.77 -5.04 -1.79
N VAL A 3 -34.15 -3.94 -1.42
CA VAL A 3 -32.70 -3.87 -1.24
C VAL A 3 -32.40 -4.80 -0.08
N SER A 4 -31.85 -5.98 -0.38
CA SER A 4 -31.32 -6.88 0.64
C SER A 4 -30.13 -6.18 1.26
N MET A 5 -30.32 -5.59 2.45
CA MET A 5 -29.19 -5.18 3.28
C MET A 5 -28.41 -6.45 3.60
N MET A 6 -27.22 -6.60 3.03
CA MET A 6 -26.27 -7.63 3.45
C MET A 6 -26.14 -7.57 4.97
N ASN A 7 -26.22 -8.72 5.62
CA ASN A 7 -26.03 -8.82 7.05
C ASN A 7 -24.62 -8.28 7.38
N PRO A 8 -24.38 -7.53 8.46
CA PRO A 8 -23.03 -7.07 8.82
C PRO A 8 -22.00 -8.19 9.04
N LEU A 9 -22.49 -9.44 9.11
CA LEU A 9 -21.73 -10.69 9.19
C LEU A 9 -21.43 -11.32 7.80
N ASP A 10 -22.09 -10.87 6.73
CA ASP A 10 -21.87 -11.34 5.35
C ASP A 10 -20.81 -10.50 4.60
N ALA A 11 -20.48 -9.31 5.12
CA ALA A 11 -19.35 -8.52 4.63
C ALA A 11 -18.06 -9.12 5.18
N GLY A 12 -17.46 -10.03 4.41
CA GLY A 12 -16.18 -10.64 4.73
C GLY A 12 -15.11 -9.59 5.05
N SER A 13 -14.17 -9.98 5.90
CA SER A 13 -13.09 -9.06 6.31
C SER A 13 -12.00 -9.02 5.25
N PHE A 14 -11.45 -7.84 4.98
CA PHE A 14 -10.36 -7.67 4.03
C PHE A 14 -9.02 -7.43 4.73
N VAL A 15 -7.98 -7.89 4.05
CA VAL A 15 -6.57 -7.60 4.34
C VAL A 15 -6.11 -6.56 3.33
N VAL A 16 -5.25 -5.62 3.73
CA VAL A 16 -4.57 -4.74 2.78
C VAL A 16 -3.09 -5.14 2.69
N SER A 17 -2.62 -5.38 1.47
CA SER A 17 -1.19 -5.45 1.17
C SER A 17 -0.59 -4.07 1.37
N TRP A 18 0.09 -3.90 2.50
CA TRP A 18 0.51 -2.61 3.03
C TRP A 18 2.02 -2.41 2.82
N SER A 19 2.37 -1.48 1.93
CA SER A 19 3.76 -1.09 1.68
C SER A 19 4.20 0.13 2.49
N GLY A 20 3.23 0.85 3.09
CA GLY A 20 3.44 2.12 3.76
C GLY A 20 3.54 3.33 2.84
N GLY A 21 3.45 3.15 1.53
CA GLY A 21 3.47 4.24 0.55
C GLY A 21 2.09 4.73 0.14
N LYS A 22 2.09 5.76 -0.71
CA LYS A 22 0.88 6.48 -1.16
C LYS A 22 -0.18 5.56 -1.80
N ASP A 23 0.23 4.57 -2.59
CA ASP A 23 -0.71 3.77 -3.38
C ASP A 23 -1.44 2.74 -2.50
N SER A 24 -0.75 2.09 -1.56
CA SER A 24 -1.42 1.21 -0.58
C SER A 24 -2.31 2.00 0.38
N ALA A 25 -1.92 3.22 0.75
CA ALA A 25 -2.78 4.12 1.54
C ALA A 25 -4.03 4.57 0.77
N MET A 26 -3.90 4.92 -0.50
CA MET A 26 -5.03 5.31 -1.34
C MET A 26 -5.97 4.12 -1.59
N ALA A 27 -5.44 2.92 -1.84
CA ALA A 27 -6.25 1.71 -1.99
C ALA A 27 -7.03 1.37 -0.72
N LEU A 28 -6.40 1.47 0.46
CA LEU A 28 -7.07 1.32 1.75
C LEU A 28 -8.19 2.36 1.92
N TYR A 29 -7.91 3.63 1.63
CA TYR A 29 -8.89 4.69 1.74
C TYR A 29 -10.12 4.46 0.86
N LEU A 30 -9.91 4.09 -0.41
CA LEU A 30 -11.01 3.80 -1.33
C LEU A 30 -11.82 2.57 -0.90
N ALA A 31 -11.16 1.53 -0.38
CA ALA A 31 -11.85 0.35 0.16
C ALA A 31 -12.74 0.69 1.37
N ILE A 32 -12.22 1.48 2.32
CA ILE A 32 -13.02 1.98 3.46
C ILE A 32 -14.22 2.79 2.95
N ARG A 33 -14.00 3.70 1.99
CA ARG A 33 -15.06 4.54 1.39
C ARG A 33 -16.11 3.73 0.64
N ALA A 34 -15.74 2.57 0.11
CA ALA A 34 -16.66 1.61 -0.52
C ALA A 34 -17.43 0.75 0.50
N GLY A 35 -17.23 0.96 1.82
CA GLY A 35 -17.89 0.22 2.88
C GLY A 35 -17.28 -1.15 3.17
N MET A 36 -16.06 -1.43 2.67
CA MET A 36 -15.36 -2.68 2.97
C MET A 36 -14.89 -2.69 4.42
N ARG A 37 -15.07 -3.83 5.10
CA ARG A 37 -14.56 -4.04 6.45
C ARG A 37 -13.10 -4.48 6.40
N ILE A 38 -12.19 -3.58 6.77
CA ILE A 38 -10.76 -3.89 6.85
C ILE A 38 -10.43 -4.36 8.25
N SER A 39 -9.75 -5.51 8.39
CA SER A 39 -9.29 -5.98 9.71
C SER A 39 -7.79 -6.18 9.85
N TRP A 40 -7.02 -6.19 8.76
CA TRP A 40 -5.56 -6.37 8.84
C TRP A 40 -4.81 -5.56 7.79
N LEU A 41 -3.64 -5.08 8.20
CA LEU A 41 -2.56 -4.73 7.29
C LEU A 41 -1.61 -5.92 7.19
N PHE A 42 -1.11 -6.19 5.99
CA PHE A 42 -0.13 -7.25 5.74
C PHE A 42 1.09 -6.72 5.01
N THR A 43 2.27 -6.91 5.57
CA THR A 43 3.54 -6.49 4.95
C THR A 43 4.54 -7.63 4.89
N MET A 44 5.17 -7.80 3.74
CA MET A 44 6.33 -8.70 3.60
C MET A 44 7.62 -7.98 3.99
N VAL A 45 8.39 -8.62 4.86
CA VAL A 45 9.69 -8.13 5.33
C VAL A 45 10.80 -9.13 4.99
N THR A 46 11.99 -8.62 4.75
CA THR A 46 13.19 -9.44 4.61
C THR A 46 13.66 -9.93 5.99
N PRO A 47 14.54 -10.94 6.08
CA PRO A 47 15.16 -11.35 7.35
C PRO A 47 15.92 -10.22 8.07
N LYS A 48 16.29 -9.15 7.36
CA LYS A 48 16.93 -7.95 7.91
C LYS A 48 15.94 -6.96 8.54
N GLY A 49 14.64 -7.27 8.54
CA GLY A 49 13.61 -6.41 9.13
C GLY A 49 13.26 -5.17 8.32
N ILE A 50 13.59 -5.16 7.02
CA ILE A 50 13.18 -4.11 6.08
C ILE A 50 12.07 -4.62 5.15
N THR A 51 11.14 -3.74 4.77
CA THR A 51 10.05 -4.07 3.84
C THR A 51 10.61 -4.44 2.47
N ALA A 52 10.06 -5.48 1.85
CA ALA A 52 10.49 -5.90 0.52
C ALA A 52 10.19 -4.84 -0.56
N ALA A 53 9.09 -4.08 -0.41
CA ALA A 53 8.65 -3.12 -1.42
C ALA A 53 9.48 -1.82 -1.42
N HIS A 54 9.69 -1.20 -0.24
CA HIS A 54 10.22 0.16 -0.14
C HIS A 54 11.51 0.28 0.69
N GLY A 55 12.08 -0.85 1.15
CA GLY A 55 13.30 -0.84 1.98
C GLY A 55 13.14 -0.16 3.35
N LEU A 56 11.91 0.07 3.80
CA LEU A 56 11.63 0.75 5.06
C LEU A 56 11.84 -0.19 6.26
N PRO A 57 12.34 0.30 7.41
CA PRO A 57 12.35 -0.49 8.63
C PRO A 57 10.93 -0.92 9.04
N VAL A 58 10.75 -2.17 9.45
CA VAL A 58 9.45 -2.69 9.91
C VAL A 58 8.86 -1.87 11.08
N SER A 59 9.71 -1.24 11.90
CA SER A 59 9.30 -0.35 12.98
C SER A 59 8.52 0.87 12.50
N VAL A 60 8.82 1.39 11.30
CA VAL A 60 8.07 2.49 10.67
C VAL A 60 6.68 2.01 10.24
N ILE A 61 6.60 0.82 9.65
CA ILE A 61 5.31 0.22 9.27
C ILE A 61 4.44 -0.09 10.49
N GLN A 62 5.05 -0.54 11.58
CA GLN A 62 4.33 -0.72 12.85
C GLN A 62 3.79 0.60 13.41
N GLN A 63 4.49 1.72 13.21
CA GLN A 63 3.98 3.04 13.59
C GLN A 63 2.79 3.45 12.72
N GLN A 64 2.84 3.22 11.41
CA GLN A 64 1.69 3.44 10.52
C GLN A 64 0.49 2.59 10.94
N ALA A 65 0.69 1.30 11.21
CA ALA A 65 -0.39 0.41 11.63
C ALA A 65 -1.06 0.89 12.92
N ARG A 66 -0.27 1.35 13.91
CA ARG A 66 -0.81 1.97 15.13
C ARG A 66 -1.58 3.24 14.84
N ALA A 67 -1.03 4.13 14.01
CA ALA A 67 -1.69 5.37 13.62
C ALA A 67 -3.01 5.11 12.87
N ILE A 68 -3.09 4.03 12.09
CA ILE A 68 -4.31 3.63 11.37
C ILE A 68 -5.33 2.92 12.27
N GLY A 69 -4.89 2.40 13.43
CA GLY A 69 -5.74 1.62 14.33
C GLY A 69 -6.01 0.19 13.82
N LEU A 70 -5.19 -0.34 12.92
CA LEU A 70 -5.33 -1.70 12.38
C LEU A 70 -4.16 -2.60 12.80
N PRO A 71 -4.41 -3.89 13.09
CA PRO A 71 -3.34 -4.82 13.40
C PRO A 71 -2.48 -5.10 12.17
N LEU A 72 -1.17 -5.05 12.36
CA LEU A 72 -0.18 -5.44 11.35
C LEU A 72 0.16 -6.92 11.49
N VAL A 73 0.10 -7.64 10.37
CA VAL A 73 0.66 -8.98 10.21
C VAL A 73 1.86 -8.88 9.28
N THR A 74 2.94 -9.56 9.63
CA THR A 74 4.16 -9.60 8.81
C THR A 74 4.47 -11.02 8.37
N GLY A 75 4.88 -11.17 7.11
CA GLY A 75 5.52 -12.38 6.61
C GLY A 75 7.01 -12.12 6.38
N THR A 76 7.86 -13.07 6.75
CA THR A 76 9.32 -12.92 6.60
C THR A 76 9.84 -13.87 5.55
N ALA A 77 10.42 -13.35 4.47
CA ALA A 77 10.94 -14.17 3.38
C ALA A 77 12.11 -13.53 2.66
N ASP A 78 12.92 -14.37 2.02
CA ASP A 78 13.86 -13.97 0.99
C ASP A 78 13.16 -14.03 -0.39
N TRP A 79 13.83 -13.53 -1.43
CA TRP A 79 13.29 -13.52 -2.80
C TRP A 79 12.82 -14.90 -3.28
N GLY A 80 13.55 -15.97 -2.94
CA GLY A 80 13.19 -17.33 -3.35
C GLY A 80 12.00 -17.94 -2.61
N THR A 81 11.62 -17.40 -1.45
CA THR A 81 10.54 -17.93 -0.60
C THR A 81 9.36 -16.97 -0.46
N TYR A 82 9.42 -15.81 -1.12
CA TYR A 82 8.44 -14.72 -1.00
C TYR A 82 7.01 -15.18 -1.25
N GLU A 83 6.75 -15.79 -2.42
CA GLU A 83 5.40 -16.20 -2.80
C GLU A 83 4.84 -17.29 -1.87
N ALA A 84 5.68 -18.23 -1.42
CA ALA A 84 5.26 -19.28 -0.49
C ALA A 84 4.87 -18.71 0.88
N GLU A 85 5.68 -17.80 1.42
CA GLU A 85 5.39 -17.12 2.68
C GLU A 85 4.16 -16.21 2.55
N PHE A 86 4.01 -15.50 1.44
CA PHE A 86 2.85 -14.65 1.18
C PHE A 86 1.55 -15.47 1.22
N LYS A 87 1.52 -16.62 0.53
CA LYS A 87 0.37 -17.55 0.57
C LYS A 87 0.15 -18.13 1.96
N ARG A 88 1.21 -18.44 2.71
CA ARG A 88 1.09 -18.96 4.09
C ARG A 88 0.40 -17.95 4.99
N VAL A 89 0.83 -16.69 4.98
CA VAL A 89 0.23 -15.62 5.78
C VAL A 89 -1.22 -15.37 5.38
N LEU A 90 -1.51 -15.29 4.08
CA LEU A 90 -2.88 -15.14 3.60
C LEU A 90 -3.78 -16.33 3.98
N SER A 91 -3.25 -17.56 3.94
CA SER A 91 -3.98 -18.75 4.37
C SER A 91 -4.32 -18.70 5.86
N ASP A 92 -3.41 -18.20 6.70
CA ASP A 92 -3.67 -18.02 8.13
C ASP A 92 -4.67 -16.89 8.41
N LEU A 93 -4.63 -15.81 7.62
CA LEU A 93 -5.64 -14.75 7.66
C LEU A 93 -7.01 -15.22 7.19
N LYS A 94 -7.07 -16.08 6.16
CA LYS A 94 -8.31 -16.71 5.69
C LYS A 94 -8.97 -17.53 6.80
N LYS A 95 -8.20 -18.35 7.54
CA LYS A 95 -8.70 -19.10 8.71
C LYS A 95 -9.28 -18.19 9.79
N ARG A 96 -8.85 -16.91 9.84
CA ARG A 96 -9.33 -15.87 10.75
C ARG A 96 -10.48 -15.05 10.17
N GLY A 97 -11.00 -15.41 8.99
CA GLY A 97 -12.15 -14.77 8.35
C GLY A 97 -11.84 -13.77 7.24
N ALA A 98 -10.58 -13.71 6.76
CA ALA A 98 -10.26 -12.91 5.59
C ALA A 98 -10.90 -13.51 4.32
N THR A 99 -11.59 -12.68 3.55
CA THR A 99 -12.24 -13.07 2.29
C THR A 99 -11.58 -12.46 1.06
N GLY A 100 -10.76 -11.43 1.24
CA GLY A 100 -10.01 -10.80 0.16
C GLY A 100 -8.78 -10.04 0.63
N CYS A 101 -7.88 -9.78 -0.31
CA CYS A 101 -6.68 -8.97 -0.16
C CYS A 101 -6.73 -7.78 -1.13
N ILE A 102 -6.57 -6.58 -0.60
CA ILE A 102 -6.57 -5.32 -1.35
C ILE A 102 -5.14 -4.94 -1.66
N PHE A 103 -4.89 -4.54 -2.90
CA PHE A 103 -3.58 -4.13 -3.39
C PHE A 103 -3.60 -2.72 -3.96
N GLY A 104 -2.44 -2.07 -3.95
CA GLY A 104 -2.23 -0.71 -4.43
C GLY A 104 -1.86 -0.61 -5.91
N ASP A 105 -1.96 -1.69 -6.68
CA ASP A 105 -1.56 -1.70 -8.10
C ASP A 105 -2.41 -0.77 -8.96
N ILE A 106 -1.75 -0.05 -9.87
CA ILE A 106 -2.39 0.91 -10.78
C ILE A 106 -2.48 0.35 -12.20
N ASP A 107 -1.33 0.03 -12.82
CA ASP A 107 -1.26 -0.35 -14.24
C ASP A 107 -0.19 -1.41 -14.59
N LEU A 108 0.48 -2.02 -13.60
CA LEU A 108 1.41 -3.14 -13.80
C LEU A 108 0.68 -4.50 -13.89
N GLU A 109 0.40 -4.94 -15.12
CA GLU A 109 -0.45 -6.11 -15.37
C GLU A 109 0.19 -7.42 -14.88
N GLU A 110 1.52 -7.57 -15.01
CA GLU A 110 2.22 -8.76 -14.53
C GLU A 110 2.07 -8.93 -13.01
N HIS A 111 2.15 -7.84 -12.24
CA HIS A 111 1.99 -7.90 -10.78
C HIS A 111 0.54 -8.14 -10.39
N ARG A 112 -0.43 -7.52 -11.08
CA ARG A 112 -1.85 -7.82 -10.88
C ARG A 112 -2.17 -9.30 -11.14
N GLN A 113 -1.66 -9.88 -12.22
CA GLN A 113 -1.86 -11.31 -12.52
C GLN A 113 -1.27 -12.20 -11.43
N TRP A 114 -0.09 -11.83 -10.89
CA TRP A 114 0.51 -12.49 -9.75
C TRP A 114 -0.38 -12.41 -8.50
N CYS A 115 -0.91 -11.23 -8.17
CA CYS A 115 -1.83 -11.02 -7.04
C CYS A 115 -3.10 -11.86 -7.16
N VAL A 116 -3.75 -11.83 -8.33
CA VAL A 116 -4.97 -12.60 -8.63
C VAL A 116 -4.73 -14.10 -8.49
N ARG A 117 -3.67 -14.61 -9.13
CA ARG A 117 -3.31 -16.03 -9.05
C ARG A 117 -3.03 -16.46 -7.61
N THR A 118 -2.20 -15.70 -6.90
CA THR A 118 -1.79 -16.00 -5.53
C THR A 118 -2.97 -16.01 -4.56
N CYS A 119 -3.87 -15.03 -4.65
CA CYS A 119 -5.09 -14.98 -3.85
C CYS A 119 -6.05 -16.12 -4.21
N SER A 120 -6.22 -16.42 -5.50
CA SER A 120 -7.07 -17.52 -5.97
C SER A 120 -6.58 -18.89 -5.46
N GLU A 121 -5.27 -19.13 -5.44
CA GLU A 121 -4.69 -20.38 -4.92
C GLU A 121 -4.93 -20.53 -3.40
N VAL A 122 -4.98 -19.42 -2.65
CA VAL A 122 -5.38 -19.41 -1.22
C VAL A 122 -6.91 -19.51 -1.06
N GLY A 123 -7.66 -19.14 -2.09
CA GLY A 123 -9.12 -19.07 -2.11
C GLY A 123 -9.67 -17.84 -1.39
N ILE A 124 -9.07 -16.68 -1.64
CA ILE A 124 -9.59 -15.34 -1.30
C ILE A 124 -9.58 -14.46 -2.57
N GLU A 125 -10.32 -13.37 -2.57
CA GLU A 125 -10.40 -12.44 -3.70
C GLU A 125 -9.20 -11.45 -3.71
N ALA A 126 -8.71 -11.08 -4.90
CA ALA A 126 -7.76 -9.97 -5.05
C ALA A 126 -8.48 -8.72 -5.55
N ILE A 127 -8.40 -7.63 -4.79
CA ILE A 127 -9.08 -6.35 -5.08
C ILE A 127 -8.04 -5.29 -5.39
N HIS A 128 -8.25 -4.54 -6.49
CA HIS A 128 -7.33 -3.50 -6.94
C HIS A 128 -8.10 -2.19 -7.15
N PRO A 129 -8.35 -1.40 -6.10
CA PRO A 129 -9.18 -0.20 -6.19
C PRO A 129 -8.62 0.89 -7.13
N LEU A 130 -7.32 0.88 -7.38
CA LEU A 130 -6.63 1.87 -8.23
C LEU A 130 -6.50 1.41 -9.68
N TRP A 131 -6.88 0.17 -9.99
CA TRP A 131 -6.61 -0.44 -11.28
C TRP A 131 -7.28 0.31 -12.44
N GLY A 132 -6.49 0.73 -13.43
CA GLY A 132 -6.97 1.46 -14.60
C GLY A 132 -7.36 2.92 -14.34
N MET A 133 -7.13 3.45 -13.14
CA MET A 133 -7.23 4.89 -12.88
C MET A 133 -6.03 5.61 -13.49
N LYS A 134 -6.22 6.87 -13.90
CA LYS A 134 -5.11 7.73 -14.32
C LYS A 134 -4.25 8.09 -13.10
N GLN A 135 -2.93 7.97 -13.21
CA GLN A 135 -2.01 8.23 -12.09
C GLN A 135 -2.14 9.66 -11.55
N GLU A 136 -2.32 10.67 -12.41
CA GLU A 136 -2.52 12.05 -12.00
C GLU A 136 -3.83 12.24 -11.20
N GLU A 137 -4.86 11.48 -11.55
CA GLU A 137 -6.14 11.50 -10.84
C GLU A 137 -5.99 10.86 -9.46
N ILE A 138 -5.22 9.78 -9.33
CA ILE A 138 -4.88 9.17 -8.03
C ILE A 138 -4.17 10.19 -7.14
N LEU A 139 -3.12 10.86 -7.64
CA LEU A 139 -2.38 11.87 -6.86
C LEU A 139 -3.24 13.07 -6.49
N ARG A 140 -4.12 13.50 -7.39
CA ARG A 140 -5.07 14.58 -7.11
C ARG A 140 -6.01 14.17 -5.98
N GLN A 141 -6.64 12.98 -6.07
CA GLN A 141 -7.51 12.48 -5.02
C GLN A 141 -6.77 12.26 -3.70
N PHE A 142 -5.52 11.78 -3.74
CA PHE A 142 -4.66 11.61 -2.58
C PHE A 142 -4.44 12.94 -1.85
N ALA A 143 -4.06 13.99 -2.60
CA ALA A 143 -3.88 15.33 -2.05
C ALA A 143 -5.21 15.93 -1.54
N ASP A 144 -6.29 15.80 -2.32
CA ASP A 144 -7.61 16.35 -1.99
C ASP A 144 -8.23 15.68 -0.75
N ALA A 145 -7.91 14.40 -0.51
CA ALA A 145 -8.30 13.67 0.69
C ALA A 145 -7.48 14.08 1.95
N GLY A 146 -6.43 14.91 1.78
CA GLY A 146 -5.61 15.42 2.86
C GLY A 146 -4.48 14.49 3.29
N PHE A 147 -4.06 13.55 2.43
CA PHE A 147 -2.91 12.71 2.73
C PHE A 147 -1.60 13.50 2.74
N GLU A 148 -0.68 13.05 3.59
CA GLU A 148 0.69 13.55 3.67
C GLU A 148 1.65 12.39 3.42
N ALA A 149 2.49 12.52 2.39
CA ALA A 149 3.54 11.56 2.08
C ALA A 149 4.89 12.25 1.93
N VAL A 150 5.96 11.52 2.23
CA VAL A 150 7.34 11.95 2.08
C VAL A 150 8.05 11.02 1.11
N ILE A 151 8.88 11.56 0.23
CA ILE A 151 9.72 10.78 -0.68
C ILE A 151 10.86 10.16 0.12
N VAL A 152 10.98 8.83 0.10
CA VAL A 152 11.96 8.09 0.91
C VAL A 152 13.03 7.39 0.07
N ALA A 153 12.72 7.07 -1.17
CA ALA A 153 13.68 6.53 -2.12
C ALA A 153 13.38 7.05 -3.52
N LEU A 154 14.41 7.16 -4.34
CA LEU A 154 14.28 7.54 -5.74
C LEU A 154 15.41 6.95 -6.57
N ASN A 155 15.17 6.82 -7.87
CA ASN A 155 16.20 6.53 -8.84
C ASN A 155 17.03 7.81 -9.09
N SER A 156 18.25 7.86 -8.54
CA SER A 156 19.10 9.05 -8.64
C SER A 156 19.67 9.32 -10.03
N ASP A 157 19.52 8.39 -10.97
CA ASP A 157 19.89 8.62 -12.37
C ASP A 157 18.82 9.46 -13.11
N LYS A 158 17.60 9.50 -12.57
CA LYS A 158 16.47 10.23 -13.15
C LYS A 158 16.03 11.44 -12.32
N LEU A 159 16.20 11.39 -11.00
CA LEU A 159 15.72 12.38 -10.06
C LEU A 159 16.83 12.89 -9.14
N ASP A 160 16.78 14.18 -8.80
CA ASP A 160 17.70 14.76 -7.83
C ASP A 160 17.48 14.17 -6.44
N ARG A 161 18.56 13.69 -5.80
CA ARG A 161 18.56 13.18 -4.43
C ARG A 161 18.06 14.19 -3.42
N SER A 162 18.10 15.49 -3.73
CA SER A 162 17.53 16.55 -2.88
C SER A 162 16.02 16.41 -2.67
N LEU A 163 15.32 15.58 -3.45
CA LEU A 163 13.90 15.28 -3.25
C LEU A 163 13.64 14.29 -2.10
N VAL A 164 14.63 13.48 -1.69
CA VAL A 164 14.47 12.60 -0.53
C VAL A 164 14.23 13.44 0.73
N GLY A 165 13.22 13.06 1.50
CA GLY A 165 12.77 13.77 2.69
C GLY A 165 11.81 14.94 2.42
N LYS A 166 11.60 15.33 1.16
CA LYS A 166 10.57 16.32 0.82
C LYS A 166 9.18 15.69 0.83
N ARG A 167 8.18 16.50 1.19
CA ARG A 167 6.77 16.12 1.10
C ARG A 167 6.39 16.01 -0.37
N LEU A 168 5.66 14.96 -0.73
CA LEU A 168 5.06 14.86 -2.05
C LEU A 168 3.94 15.90 -2.15
N ASP A 169 4.13 16.88 -3.02
CA ASP A 169 3.14 17.91 -3.31
C ASP A 169 2.93 18.09 -4.82
N ARG A 170 1.99 18.96 -5.18
CA ARG A 170 1.64 19.23 -6.58
C ARG A 170 2.77 19.88 -7.37
N GLU A 171 3.71 20.55 -6.73
CA GLU A 171 4.85 21.16 -7.41
C GLU A 171 5.89 20.10 -7.75
N ILE A 172 6.29 19.28 -6.77
CA ILE A 172 7.23 18.17 -6.99
C ILE A 172 6.69 17.18 -8.03
N VAL A 173 5.41 16.82 -7.96
CA VAL A 173 4.81 15.93 -8.98
C VAL A 173 4.91 16.53 -10.38
N ARG A 174 4.68 17.84 -10.53
CA ARG A 174 4.83 18.51 -11.83
C ARG A 174 6.28 18.52 -12.31
N GLU A 175 7.24 18.70 -11.41
CA GLU A 175 8.67 18.61 -11.73
C GLU A 175 9.06 17.20 -12.20
N MET A 176 8.61 16.17 -11.48
CA MET A 176 8.81 14.76 -11.83
C MET A 176 8.26 14.45 -13.23
N ILE A 177 7.02 14.85 -13.52
CA ILE A 177 6.41 14.63 -14.83
C ILE A 177 7.20 15.32 -15.96
N ARG A 178 7.67 16.55 -15.74
CA ARG A 178 8.53 17.25 -16.73
C ARG A 178 9.87 16.55 -16.96
N ALA A 179 10.38 15.84 -15.95
CA ALA A 179 11.58 15.02 -16.04
C ALA A 179 11.33 13.63 -16.67
N GLY A 180 10.10 13.34 -17.12
CA GLY A 180 9.74 12.06 -17.72
C GLY A 180 9.52 10.93 -16.71
N ILE A 181 9.31 11.27 -15.44
CA ILE A 181 8.95 10.32 -14.39
C ILE A 181 7.45 10.08 -14.40
N THR A 182 7.04 8.81 -14.24
CA THR A 182 5.63 8.48 -14.09
C THR A 182 5.05 9.15 -12.84
N PRO A 183 3.83 9.72 -12.90
CA PRO A 183 3.27 10.46 -11.76
C PRO A 183 3.30 9.65 -10.46
N CYS A 184 2.94 8.36 -10.49
CA CYS A 184 2.96 7.49 -9.31
C CYS A 184 4.28 6.72 -9.13
N GLY A 185 5.30 6.88 -9.97
CA GLY A 185 6.57 6.18 -9.81
C GLY A 185 6.47 4.65 -10.04
N GLU A 186 5.50 4.20 -10.84
CA GLU A 186 5.19 2.78 -11.09
C GLU A 186 6.37 2.02 -11.74
N LEU A 187 7.32 2.72 -12.37
CA LEU A 187 8.54 2.11 -12.94
C LEU A 187 9.70 2.09 -11.93
N GLY A 188 9.40 2.18 -10.64
CA GLY A 188 10.38 2.18 -9.55
C GLY A 188 11.17 3.48 -9.47
N GLU A 189 10.63 4.58 -9.98
CA GLU A 189 11.37 5.85 -10.04
C GLU A 189 11.45 6.54 -8.70
N TYR A 190 10.43 6.38 -7.84
CA TYR A 190 10.46 6.84 -6.46
C TYR A 190 9.47 6.08 -5.58
N HIS A 191 9.77 6.05 -4.29
CA HIS A 191 8.90 5.50 -3.25
C HIS A 191 8.57 6.56 -2.21
N THR A 192 7.42 6.37 -1.59
CA THR A 192 6.91 7.28 -0.56
C THR A 192 6.64 6.55 0.74
N LEU A 193 6.66 7.32 1.82
CA LEU A 193 6.14 6.94 3.12
C LEU A 193 4.96 7.87 3.45
N VAL A 194 3.80 7.30 3.72
CA VAL A 194 2.64 8.06 4.21
C VAL A 194 2.81 8.33 5.70
N VAL A 195 2.72 9.60 6.08
CA VAL A 195 3.03 10.09 7.42
C VAL A 195 1.83 10.74 8.11
N GLY A 196 0.74 10.95 7.37
CA GLY A 196 -0.53 11.44 7.89
C GLY A 196 -1.61 11.37 6.80
N GLY A 197 -2.86 11.56 7.20
CA GLY A 197 -3.99 11.58 6.28
C GLY A 197 -5.28 11.06 6.91
N PRO A 198 -6.35 10.92 6.11
CA PRO A 198 -7.71 10.65 6.60
C PRO A 198 -7.91 9.26 7.20
N ILE A 199 -6.95 8.35 7.02
CA ILE A 199 -6.98 6.98 7.57
C ILE A 199 -6.12 6.84 8.83
N MET A 200 -5.50 7.92 9.31
CA MET A 200 -4.60 7.91 10.47
C MET A 200 -5.14 8.82 11.57
N GLU A 201 -5.22 8.31 12.80
CA GLU A 201 -5.59 9.06 14.01
C GLU A 201 -4.49 10.04 14.43
N GLU A 202 -3.22 9.68 14.18
CA GLU A 202 -2.06 10.49 14.52
C GLU A 202 -1.02 10.50 13.39
N LYS A 203 -0.15 11.52 13.37
CA LYS A 203 0.97 11.55 12.43
C LYS A 203 2.06 10.57 12.82
N VAL A 204 2.62 9.89 11.83
CA VAL A 204 3.78 9.02 12.01
C VAL A 204 5.04 9.87 12.13
N ARG A 205 5.74 9.74 13.25
CA ARG A 205 7.08 10.29 13.42
C ARG A 205 8.09 9.30 12.87
N PHE A 206 9.00 9.77 12.06
CA PHE A 206 10.09 8.96 11.52
C PHE A 206 11.33 9.84 11.42
N ASP A 207 12.48 9.21 11.60
CA ASP A 207 13.77 9.84 11.36
C ASP A 207 14.31 9.25 10.05
N LEU A 208 14.71 10.13 9.13
CA LEU A 208 15.43 9.73 7.91
C LEU A 208 16.88 9.36 8.22
N GLY A 209 17.32 9.57 9.47
CA GLY A 209 18.59 9.11 10.01
C GLY A 209 18.78 7.63 9.73
N VAL A 210 19.62 7.37 8.72
CA VAL A 210 20.02 6.06 8.17
C VAL A 210 19.06 5.49 7.11
N MET A 211 18.96 6.15 5.94
CA MET A 211 18.72 5.48 4.64
C MET A 211 19.95 5.63 3.75
#